data_AF-A0A965AMF1-F1
#
_entry.id   AF-A0A965AMF1-F1
#
_cell.length_a   1.000
_cell.length_b   1.000
_cell.length_c   1.000
_cell.angle_alpha   90.00
_cell.angle_beta   90.00
_cell.angle_gamma   90.00
#
_symmetry.space_group_name_H-M   'P 1'
#
loop_
_entity.id
_entity.type
_entity.pdbx_description
1 polymer ?
#
loop_
_entity_poly.entity_id
_entity_poly.type
_entity_poly.pdbx_seq_one_letter_code
_entity_poly.pdbx_strand_id
1 'polypeptide(L)'
;MTKNTITDAWLAKVVELLCAIDGVTCDGPSEKRLALDILHDGKSGRIDMAIDSGDYRVQKIQYERVRETLAGLGIEEGAIYTPPPPPRRGMTPQIRAAREKQKRDFEAWQDVWRAVRQAEKALDVEYEIAQMKDYY
;
A
#
# COMPACT_ATOMS: atom_id res chain seq x y z
N MET A 1 -12.08 15.61 -28.56
CA MET A 1 -12.21 14.23 -28.03
C MET A 1 -11.83 14.30 -26.57
N THR A 2 -12.81 14.29 -25.67
CA THR A 2 -12.64 14.65 -24.27
C THR A 2 -12.96 13.46 -23.38
N LYS A 3 -12.07 13.26 -22.39
CA LYS A 3 -12.26 12.56 -21.10
C LYS A 3 -12.18 11.04 -21.11
N ASN A 4 -11.04 10.52 -20.61
CA ASN A 4 -10.99 9.78 -19.35
C ASN A 4 -9.51 9.48 -18.99
N THR A 5 -8.73 10.52 -18.69
CA THR A 5 -7.53 10.33 -17.86
C THR A 5 -8.02 10.24 -16.42
N ILE A 6 -8.43 9.04 -16.01
CA ILE A 6 -8.52 8.69 -14.60
C ILE A 6 -7.07 8.63 -14.13
N THR A 7 -6.50 9.78 -13.80
CA THR A 7 -5.35 9.81 -12.91
C THR A 7 -5.83 9.16 -11.61
N ASP A 8 -5.41 7.93 -11.40
CA ASP A 8 -5.82 7.07 -10.30
C ASP A 8 -5.33 7.67 -8.96
N ALA A 9 -6.13 8.56 -8.40
CA ALA A 9 -5.85 9.24 -7.14
C ALA A 9 -5.69 8.24 -5.98
N TRP A 10 -6.30 7.05 -6.08
CA TRP A 10 -6.17 5.98 -5.11
C TRP A 10 -4.83 5.28 -5.22
N LEU A 11 -4.40 4.92 -6.43
CA LEU A 11 -3.07 4.34 -6.66
C LEU A 11 -1.97 5.30 -6.23
N ALA A 12 -2.09 6.58 -6.58
CA ALA A 12 -1.16 7.61 -6.13
C ALA A 12 -1.05 7.67 -4.61
N LYS A 13 -2.19 7.62 -3.90
CA LYS A 13 -2.22 7.58 -2.43
C LYS A 13 -1.60 6.31 -1.85
N VAL A 14 -1.87 5.14 -2.42
CA VAL A 14 -1.26 3.87 -1.98
C VAL A 14 0.25 3.92 -2.15
N VAL A 15 0.73 4.44 -3.28
CA VAL A 15 2.16 4.65 -3.55
C VAL A 15 2.78 5.64 -2.56
N GLU A 16 2.13 6.77 -2.32
CA GLU A 16 2.59 7.77 -1.35
C GLU A 16 2.76 7.16 0.04
N LEU A 17 1.77 6.40 0.51
CA LEU A 17 1.85 5.72 1.80
C LEU A 17 2.96 4.66 1.83
N LEU A 18 3.14 3.90 0.76
CA LEU A 18 4.24 2.92 0.66
C LEU A 18 5.60 3.61 0.70
N CYS A 19 5.80 4.67 -0.08
CA CYS A 19 7.07 5.42 -0.12
C CYS A 19 7.40 6.15 1.18
N ALA A 20 6.40 6.40 2.04
CA ALA A 20 6.60 7.00 3.35
C ALA A 20 7.11 5.99 4.41
N ILE A 21 7.12 4.69 4.12
CA ILE A 21 7.51 3.66 5.08
C ILE A 21 9.00 3.35 5.01
N ASP A 22 9.64 3.34 6.18
CA ASP A 22 11.02 2.88 6.35
C ASP A 22 11.17 1.44 5.83
N GLY A 23 12.07 1.24 4.85
CA GLY A 23 12.30 -0.05 4.21
C GLY A 23 11.65 -0.21 2.83
N VAL A 24 10.90 0.79 2.36
CA VAL A 24 10.42 0.84 0.98
C VAL A 24 11.31 1.77 0.16
N THR A 25 11.84 1.27 -0.95
CA THR A 25 12.56 2.07 -1.95
C THR A 25 11.65 2.25 -3.16
N CYS A 26 11.41 3.51 -3.52
CA CYS A 26 10.65 3.86 -4.70
C CYS A 26 11.62 4.28 -5.80
N ASP A 27 11.82 3.40 -6.78
CA ASP A 27 12.55 3.78 -7.98
C ASP A 27 11.71 4.79 -8.74
N GLY A 28 12.26 5.99 -8.95
CA GLY A 28 11.54 7.13 -9.53
C GLY A 28 10.81 6.74 -10.82
N PRO A 29 9.63 7.33 -11.09
CA PRO A 29 8.79 6.89 -12.18
C PRO A 29 9.55 6.99 -13.50
N SER A 30 9.81 5.85 -14.13
CA SER A 30 9.94 5.85 -15.59
C SER A 30 8.57 6.22 -16.14
N GLU A 31 8.49 6.92 -17.29
CA GLU A 31 7.30 7.63 -17.80
C GLU A 31 5.94 6.89 -17.68
N LYS A 32 5.91 5.57 -17.53
CA LYS A 32 4.68 4.77 -17.36
C LYS A 32 4.74 3.70 -16.27
N ARG A 33 5.87 3.52 -15.58
CA ARG A 33 6.05 2.44 -14.62
C ARG A 33 6.74 2.92 -13.36
N LEU A 34 6.20 2.46 -12.24
CA LEU A 34 6.75 2.61 -10.91
C LEU A 34 7.19 1.23 -10.42
N ALA A 35 8.40 1.16 -9.88
CA ALA A 35 8.87 -0.02 -9.17
C ALA A 35 9.06 0.32 -7.69
N LEU A 36 8.53 -0.54 -6.82
CA LEU A 36 8.71 -0.47 -5.38
C LEU A 36 9.46 -1.70 -4.92
N ASP A 37 10.58 -1.52 -4.23
CA ASP A 37 11.29 -2.58 -3.54
C ASP A 37 11.03 -2.44 -2.04
N ILE A 38 10.42 -3.45 -1.42
CA ILE A 38 10.05 -3.49 -0.01
C ILE A 38 10.99 -4.44 0.72
N LEU A 39 11.62 -3.98 1.79
CA LEU A 39 12.36 -4.78 2.74
C LEU A 39 11.62 -4.77 4.09
N HIS A 40 11.12 -5.93 4.51
CA HIS A 40 10.39 -6.10 5.76
C HIS A 40 10.84 -7.37 6.49
N ASP A 41 11.24 -7.23 7.75
CA ASP A 41 11.68 -8.35 8.61
C ASP A 41 12.72 -9.28 7.92
N GLY A 42 13.67 -8.68 7.19
CA GLY A 42 14.71 -9.41 6.45
C GLY A 42 14.26 -10.08 5.15
N LYS A 43 12.96 -10.00 4.79
CA LYS A 43 12.41 -10.44 3.51
C LYS A 43 12.31 -9.27 2.56
N SER A 44 12.55 -9.52 1.27
CA SER A 44 12.35 -8.53 0.22
C SER A 44 11.22 -8.94 -0.73
N GLY A 45 10.51 -7.94 -1.23
CA GLY A 45 9.44 -8.08 -2.22
C GLY A 45 9.47 -6.91 -3.19
N ARG A 46 9.12 -7.15 -4.45
CA ARG A 46 9.09 -6.11 -5.48
C ARG A 46 7.69 -5.99 -6.07
N ILE A 47 7.24 -4.75 -6.23
CA ILE A 47 5.96 -4.42 -6.86
C ILE A 47 6.25 -3.55 -8.08
N ASP A 48 5.95 -4.06 -9.27
CA ASP A 48 5.97 -3.29 -10.51
C ASP A 48 4.54 -2.88 -10.87
N MET A 49 4.31 -1.57 -11.01
CA MET A 49 3.00 -0.94 -11.24
C MET A 49 3.01 -0.08 -12.51
N ALA A 50 1.85 0.02 -13.15
CA ALA A 50 1.63 0.92 -14.28
C ALA A 50 0.89 2.17 -13.77
N ILE A 51 1.50 3.35 -13.96
CA ILE A 51 1.05 4.61 -13.36
C ILE A 51 -0.21 5.18 -14.05
N ASP A 52 -0.43 4.81 -15.32
CA ASP A 52 -1.50 5.35 -16.16
C ASP A 52 -2.28 4.24 -16.89
N SER A 53 -2.86 3.32 -16.12
CA SER A 53 -3.81 2.36 -16.67
C SER A 53 -5.24 2.79 -16.33
N GLY A 54 -5.90 3.52 -17.24
CA GLY A 54 -7.35 3.76 -17.15
C GLY A 54 -8.21 2.50 -17.37
N ASP A 55 -7.59 1.31 -17.39
CA ASP A 55 -8.25 0.02 -17.51
C ASP A 55 -8.47 -0.59 -16.11
N TYR A 56 -9.75 -0.73 -15.76
CA TYR A 56 -10.22 -1.38 -14.52
C TYR A 56 -9.52 -2.70 -14.23
N ARG A 57 -9.34 -3.56 -15.24
CA ARG A 57 -8.72 -4.89 -15.05
C ARG A 57 -7.27 -4.74 -14.62
N VAL A 58 -6.57 -3.78 -15.20
CA VAL A 58 -5.16 -3.52 -14.87
C VAL A 58 -5.06 -2.96 -13.45
N GLN A 59 -5.91 -2.01 -13.07
CA GLN A 59 -5.95 -1.47 -11.70
C GLN A 59 -6.25 -2.55 -10.65
N LYS A 60 -7.23 -3.43 -10.92
CA LYS A 60 -7.56 -4.55 -10.05
C LYS A 60 -6.37 -5.50 -9.83
N ILE A 61 -5.66 -5.85 -10.91
CA ILE A 61 -4.46 -6.69 -10.84
C ILE A 61 -3.35 -5.99 -10.04
N GLN A 62 -3.21 -4.67 -10.17
CA GLN A 62 -2.21 -3.91 -9.40
C GLN A 62 -2.51 -3.94 -7.90
N TYR A 63 -3.76 -3.70 -7.49
CA TYR A 63 -4.15 -3.79 -6.08
C TYR A 63 -3.99 -5.21 -5.52
N GLU A 64 -4.36 -6.23 -6.30
CA GLU A 64 -4.13 -7.63 -5.92
C GLU A 64 -2.65 -7.93 -5.71
N ARG A 65 -1.78 -7.49 -6.63
CA ARG A 65 -0.33 -7.67 -6.51
C ARG A 65 0.26 -6.98 -5.29
N VAL A 66 -0.22 -5.79 -4.94
CA VAL A 66 0.15 -5.12 -3.69
C VAL A 66 -0.24 -6.00 -2.49
N ARG A 67 -1.47 -6.50 -2.42
CA ARG A 67 -1.92 -7.37 -1.32
C ARG A 67 -1.09 -8.65 -1.21
N GLU A 68 -0.86 -9.33 -2.32
CA GLU A 68 -0.07 -10.56 -2.35
C GLU A 68 1.37 -10.35 -1.89
N THR A 69 1.98 -9.23 -2.29
CA THR A 69 3.34 -8.90 -1.89
C THR A 69 3.41 -8.60 -0.40
N LEU A 70 2.49 -7.80 0.15
CA LEU A 70 2.42 -7.51 1.58
C LEU A 70 2.19 -8.79 2.40
N ALA A 71 1.24 -9.63 1.98
CA ALA A 71 0.98 -10.91 2.64
C ALA A 71 2.19 -11.85 2.57
N GLY A 72 2.87 -11.93 1.43
CA GLY A 72 4.10 -12.73 1.26
C GLY A 72 5.25 -12.28 2.15
N LEU A 73 5.31 -10.98 2.47
CA LEU A 73 6.27 -10.42 3.43
C LEU A 73 5.87 -10.69 4.89
N GLY A 74 4.67 -11.21 5.16
CA GLY A 74 4.14 -11.41 6.52
C GLY A 74 3.46 -10.16 7.10
N ILE A 75 3.19 -9.16 6.28
CA ILE A 75 2.46 -7.95 6.67
C ILE A 75 0.97 -8.25 6.52
N GLU A 76 0.37 -8.79 7.57
CA GLU A 76 -1.04 -9.22 7.55
C GLU A 76 -2.02 -8.07 7.70
N GLU A 77 -3.11 -8.12 6.92
CA GLU A 77 -4.21 -7.17 7.01
C GLU A 77 -4.95 -7.31 8.35
N GLY A 78 -5.19 -6.19 9.04
CA GLY A 78 -5.98 -6.18 10.27
C GLY A 78 -5.27 -6.83 11.45
N ALA A 79 -3.96 -7.08 11.34
CA ALA A 79 -3.16 -7.58 12.45
C ALA A 79 -3.26 -6.62 13.65
N ILE A 80 -3.06 -7.18 14.85
CA ILE A 80 -3.03 -6.41 16.09
C ILE A 80 -1.58 -6.24 16.53
N TYR A 81 -1.17 -4.99 16.75
CA TYR A 81 0.15 -4.70 17.28
C TYR A 81 0.34 -5.37 18.64
N THR A 82 1.30 -6.28 18.73
CA THR A 82 1.68 -6.94 19.97
C THR A 82 3.04 -6.39 20.43
N PRO A 83 3.09 -5.58 21.51
CA PRO A 83 4.34 -5.01 21.97
C PRO A 83 5.27 -6.11 22.54
N PRO A 84 6.59 -6.01 22.34
CA PRO A 84 7.53 -6.96 22.93
C PRO A 84 7.53 -6.86 24.47
N PRO A 85 7.83 -7.98 25.18
CA PRO A 85 7.88 -7.99 26.64
C PRO A 85 8.80 -6.90 27.20
N PRO A 86 8.44 -6.28 28.34
CA PRO A 86 9.28 -5.27 28.97
C PRO A 86 10.67 -5.85 29.30
N PRO A 87 11.76 -5.10 29.05
CA PRO A 87 13.09 -5.54 29.41
C PRO A 87 13.23 -5.65 30.93
N ARG A 88 13.94 -6.69 31.41
CA ARG A 88 14.13 -6.96 32.85
C ARG A 88 14.82 -5.82 33.62
N ARG A 89 15.59 -4.96 32.93
CA ARG A 89 16.38 -3.87 33.54
C ARG A 89 15.64 -2.52 33.59
N GLY A 90 14.34 -2.50 33.32
CA GLY A 90 13.55 -1.28 33.25
C GLY A 90 13.64 -0.58 31.89
N MET A 91 12.72 0.36 31.65
CA MET A 91 12.48 0.95 30.35
C MET A 91 13.16 2.32 30.24
N THR A 92 14.33 2.36 29.61
CA THR A 92 15.06 3.61 29.32
C THR A 92 14.32 4.45 28.28
N PRO A 93 14.54 5.77 28.20
CA PRO A 93 13.94 6.63 27.15
C PRO A 93 14.21 6.12 25.73
N GLN A 94 15.41 5.56 25.48
CA GLN A 94 15.77 4.96 24.19
C GLN A 94 14.88 3.77 23.84
N ILE A 95 14.58 2.91 24.82
CA ILE A 95 13.68 1.76 24.63
C ILE A 95 12.24 2.22 24.40
N ARG A 96 11.80 3.32 25.04
CA ARG A 96 10.48 3.93 24.79
C ARG A 96 10.38 4.43 23.35
N ALA A 97 11.35 5.23 22.91
CA ALA A 97 11.40 5.75 21.55
C ALA A 97 11.43 4.63 20.50
N ALA A 98 12.20 3.56 20.74
CA ALA A 98 12.25 2.41 19.84
C ALA A 98 10.88 1.70 19.73
N ARG A 99 10.15 1.54 20.84
CA ARG A 99 8.80 0.94 20.81
C ARG A 99 7.77 1.84 20.14
N GLU A 100 7.84 3.14 20.40
CA GLU A 100 6.97 4.10 19.71
C GLU A 100 7.22 4.08 18.20
N LYS A 101 8.48 4.00 17.77
CA LYS A 101 8.83 3.82 16.36
C LYS A 101 8.23 2.53 15.80
N GLN A 102 8.48 1.38 16.43
CA GLN A 102 7.91 0.10 15.99
C GLN A 102 6.39 0.13 15.87
N LYS A 103 5.70 0.79 16.81
CA LYS A 103 4.25 0.93 16.76
C LYS A 103 3.81 1.79 15.56
N ARG A 104 4.49 2.91 15.31
CA ARG A 104 4.20 3.78 14.15
C ARG A 104 4.44 3.06 12.83
N ASP A 105 5.55 2.33 12.73
CA ASP A 105 5.88 1.54 11.54
C ASP A 105 4.79 0.49 11.28
N PHE A 106 4.34 -0.19 12.34
CA PHE A 106 3.21 -1.12 12.25
C PHE A 106 1.91 -0.44 11.79
N GLU A 107 1.56 0.71 12.38
CA GLU A 107 0.35 1.45 12.01
C GLU A 107 0.41 1.94 10.55
N ALA A 108 1.57 2.36 10.06
CA ALA A 108 1.76 2.77 8.67
C ALA A 108 1.51 1.62 7.69
N TRP A 109 1.96 0.40 8.01
CA TRP A 109 1.60 -0.78 7.20
C TRP A 109 0.10 -1.07 7.19
N GLN A 110 -0.59 -0.87 8.33
CA GLN A 110 -2.03 -1.01 8.40
C GLN A 110 -2.77 0.11 7.65
N ASP A 111 -2.20 1.32 7.57
CA ASP A 111 -2.71 2.42 6.74
C ASP A 111 -2.66 2.07 5.25
N VAL A 112 -1.56 1.47 4.78
CA VAL A 112 -1.45 0.97 3.41
C VAL A 112 -2.55 -0.05 3.12
N TRP A 113 -2.75 -1.05 3.99
CA TRP A 113 -3.81 -2.04 3.84
C TRP A 113 -5.20 -1.40 3.75
N ARG A 114 -5.49 -0.42 4.62
CA ARG A 114 -6.75 0.32 4.59
C ARG A 114 -6.93 1.11 3.28
N ALA A 115 -5.87 1.74 2.80
CA ALA A 115 -5.89 2.49 1.54
C ALA A 115 -6.14 1.56 0.34
N VAL A 116 -5.48 0.40 0.29
CA VAL A 116 -5.72 -0.61 -0.76
C VAL A 116 -7.17 -1.08 -0.74
N ARG A 117 -7.73 -1.41 0.43
CA ARG A 117 -9.15 -1.81 0.53
C ARG A 117 -10.13 -0.73 0.12
N GLN A 118 -9.83 0.53 0.44
CA GLN A 118 -10.66 1.66 0.00
C GLN A 118 -10.58 1.83 -1.52
N ALA A 119 -9.39 1.69 -2.09
CA ALA A 119 -9.16 1.77 -3.53
C ALA A 119 -9.91 0.66 -4.29
N GLU A 120 -9.83 -0.59 -3.84
CA GLU A 120 -10.56 -1.72 -4.43
C GLU A 120 -12.08 -1.46 -4.41
N LYS A 121 -12.63 -1.01 -3.28
CA LYS A 121 -14.06 -0.70 -3.17
C LYS A 121 -14.48 0.46 -4.08
N ALA A 122 -13.68 1.52 -4.16
CA ALA A 122 -13.96 2.65 -5.02
C ALA A 122 -13.94 2.22 -6.50
N LEU A 123 -12.96 1.40 -6.88
CA LEU A 123 -12.81 0.88 -8.23
C LEU A 123 -14.01 0.03 -8.65
N ASP A 124 -14.52 -0.84 -7.77
CA ASP A 124 -15.72 -1.65 -8.05
C ASP A 124 -16.98 -0.77 -8.24
N VAL A 125 -17.18 0.25 -7.40
CA VAL A 125 -18.30 1.21 -7.54
C VAL A 125 -18.20 2.00 -8.84
N GLU A 126 -17.00 2.48 -9.21
CA GLU A 126 -16.79 3.20 -10.46
C GLU A 126 -17.10 2.33 -11.68
N TYR A 127 -16.73 1.05 -11.63
CA TYR A 127 -17.05 0.08 -12.67
C TYR A 127 -18.56 -0.13 -12.83
N GLU A 128 -19.29 -0.30 -11.73
CA GLU A 128 -20.76 -0.43 -11.75
C GLU A 128 -21.43 0.81 -12.38
N ILE A 129 -20.98 2.02 -11.99
CA ILE A 129 -21.50 3.28 -12.55
C ILE A 129 -21.19 3.38 -14.05
N ALA A 130 -19.99 2.99 -14.48
CA ALA A 130 -19.60 3.00 -15.90
C ALA A 130 -20.48 2.05 -16.71
N GLN A 131 -20.71 0.83 -16.21
CA GLN A 131 -21.61 -0.11 -16.85
C GLN A 131 -23.02 0.45 -16.99
N MET A 132 -23.58 1.07 -15.94
CA MET A 132 -24.93 1.65 -16.00
C MET A 132 -25.06 2.79 -17.03
N LYS A 133 -23.99 3.58 -17.24
CA LYS A 133 -23.99 4.67 -18.23
C LYS A 133 -23.97 4.18 -19.67
N ASP A 134 -23.39 3.02 -19.94
CA ASP A 134 -23.36 2.45 -21.29
C ASP A 134 -24.72 1.85 -21.73
N TYR A 135 -25.66 1.66 -20.79
CA TYR A 135 -27.01 1.13 -21.07
C TYR A 135 -28.07 2.21 -21.41
N TYR A 136 -27.73 3.50 -21.34
CA TYR A 136 -28.65 4.62 -21.59
C TYR A 136 -28.16 5.53 -22.72
#